data_AF-A0A150VDE4-F1
#
_entry.id   AF-A0A150VDE4-F1
#
_cell.length_a   1.000
_cell.length_b   1.000
_cell.length_c   1.000
_cell.angle_alpha   90.00
_cell.angle_beta   90.00
_cell.angle_gamma   90.00
#
_symmetry.space_group_name_H-M   'P 1'
#
loop_
_entity.id
_entity.type
_entity.pdbx_description
1 polymer ?
#
loop_
_entity_poly.entity_id
_entity_poly.type
_entity_poly.pdbx_seq_one_letter_code
_entity_poly.pdbx_strand_id
1 'polypeptide(L)'
;YTLIVEQQPQRARMCGFGDKDRRPITPPPCVRLVIADRQTGKEVDFDAVEGTFFVLQVDLWDEKGQREVNIVRASTNTPAMSISNASTTSFPPQQERPAIVDNMTYNAGMSADAMGYSYHRPSMGYPYAGGNQMYSGVPAQYAPQQSNSAMYTRNLIGSLTVNAARLKNNEDKEGFWFVLQDLSVRTEGFFRLKMNFIDVGARSGQGLNRGKAPVLAWVFSDTFQVYSAKKFPGVIESTPLSKRFATQGIKIPIRKD
;
A
#
# COMPACT_ATOMS: atom_id res chain seq x y z
N TYR A 1 8.71 -17.64 -20.16
CA TYR A 1 7.64 -17.06 -19.32
C TYR A 1 6.95 -15.97 -20.11
N THR A 2 5.62 -15.97 -20.12
CA THR A 2 4.80 -14.95 -20.77
C THR A 2 3.67 -14.56 -19.83
N LEU A 3 3.33 -13.27 -19.77
CA LEU A 3 2.17 -12.78 -19.02
C LEU A 3 1.05 -12.43 -19.99
N ILE A 4 -0.16 -12.83 -19.65
CA ILE A 4 -1.37 -12.51 -20.42
C ILE A 4 -2.37 -11.82 -19.48
N VAL A 5 -2.80 -10.62 -19.86
CA VAL A 5 -3.84 -9.89 -19.12
C VAL A 5 -5.20 -10.36 -19.63
N GLU A 6 -5.78 -11.37 -18.99
CA GLU A 6 -7.07 -11.94 -19.42
C GLU A 6 -8.26 -11.09 -18.98
N GLN A 7 -8.09 -10.29 -17.92
CA GLN A 7 -9.06 -9.27 -17.55
C GLN A 7 -8.36 -7.92 -17.47
N GLN A 8 -8.71 -7.02 -18.39
CA GLN A 8 -8.15 -5.68 -18.48
C GLN A 8 -8.79 -4.71 -17.49
N PRO A 9 -8.02 -3.79 -16.89
CA PRO A 9 -8.61 -2.63 -16.21
C PRO A 9 -9.34 -1.76 -17.24
N GLN A 10 -10.47 -1.18 -16.85
CA GLN A 10 -11.22 -0.29 -17.74
C GLN A 10 -11.36 1.11 -17.14
N ARG A 11 -11.70 1.19 -15.86
CA ARG A 11 -11.91 2.47 -15.19
C ARG A 11 -11.70 2.44 -13.69
N ALA A 12 -11.38 3.61 -13.15
CA ALA A 12 -11.37 3.86 -11.72
C ALA A 12 -11.92 5.26 -11.42
N ARG A 13 -12.24 5.50 -10.15
CA ARG A 13 -12.45 6.85 -9.63
C ARG A 13 -11.18 7.27 -8.89
N MET A 14 -10.73 8.50 -9.11
CA MET A 14 -9.59 9.04 -8.36
C MET A 14 -9.88 9.03 -6.86
N CYS A 15 -8.90 8.61 -6.05
CA CYS A 15 -9.02 8.61 -4.59
C CYS A 15 -8.52 9.92 -3.95
N GLY A 16 -7.85 10.78 -4.73
CA GLY A 16 -7.26 12.02 -4.22
C GLY A 16 -6.16 11.77 -3.19
N PHE A 17 -6.02 12.69 -2.25
CA PHE A 17 -4.92 12.72 -1.28
C PHE A 17 -5.37 12.43 0.17
N GLY A 18 -6.67 12.23 0.40
CA GLY A 18 -7.19 11.79 1.69
C GLY A 18 -7.32 10.26 1.78
N ASP A 19 -7.40 9.73 3.00
CA ASP A 19 -7.38 8.28 3.25
C ASP A 19 -8.75 7.60 3.25
N LYS A 20 -9.84 8.38 3.10
CA LYS A 20 -11.21 7.90 3.34
C LYS A 20 -11.94 7.31 2.12
N ASP A 21 -11.54 7.62 0.89
CA ASP A 21 -12.28 7.22 -0.34
C ASP A 21 -11.38 6.43 -1.30
N ARG A 22 -11.04 5.19 -0.92
CA ARG A 22 -10.35 4.24 -1.82
C ARG A 22 -11.34 3.53 -2.70
N ARG A 23 -11.09 3.57 -4.01
CA ARG A 23 -11.92 2.92 -5.03
C ARG A 23 -11.02 2.14 -5.96
N PRO A 24 -11.04 0.80 -5.85
CA PRO A 24 -10.22 -0.03 -6.69
C PRO A 24 -10.52 0.18 -8.18
N ILE A 25 -9.50 -0.05 -9.01
CA ILE A 25 -9.63 -0.14 -10.46
C ILE A 25 -10.58 -1.29 -10.79
N THR A 26 -11.50 -1.04 -11.72
CA THR A 26 -12.53 -2.00 -12.12
C THR A 26 -12.58 -2.22 -13.63
N PRO A 27 -12.81 -3.46 -14.08
CA PRO A 27 -12.75 -4.68 -13.27
C PRO A 27 -11.30 -4.93 -12.75
N PRO A 28 -11.10 -5.73 -11.69
CA PRO A 28 -9.76 -5.95 -11.15
C PRO A 28 -8.89 -6.66 -12.20
N PRO A 29 -7.66 -6.19 -12.50
CA PRO A 29 -6.83 -6.88 -13.48
C PRO A 29 -6.53 -8.32 -13.07
N CYS A 30 -6.68 -9.25 -14.00
CA CYS A 30 -6.34 -10.66 -13.81
C CYS A 30 -5.29 -11.05 -14.85
N VAL A 31 -4.12 -11.46 -14.36
CA VAL A 31 -2.97 -11.79 -15.20
C VAL A 31 -2.66 -13.27 -15.05
N ARG A 32 -2.61 -13.99 -16.17
CA ARG A 32 -2.19 -15.39 -16.23
C ARG A 32 -0.71 -15.47 -16.57
N LEU A 33 0.02 -16.31 -15.83
CA LEU A 33 1.38 -16.70 -16.18
C LEU A 33 1.36 -17.94 -17.07
N VAL A 34 1.99 -17.82 -18.25
CA VAL A 34 2.25 -18.93 -19.16
C VAL A 34 3.70 -19.33 -19.03
N ILE A 35 3.93 -20.59 -18.67
CA ILE A 35 5.26 -21.19 -18.59
C ILE A 35 5.33 -22.18 -19.75
N ALA A 36 6.20 -21.93 -20.71
CA ALA A 36 6.38 -22.79 -21.86
C ALA A 36 7.78 -23.38 -21.85
N ASP A 37 7.88 -24.65 -22.25
CA ASP A 37 9.15 -25.31 -22.44
C ASP A 37 9.93 -24.62 -23.58
N ARG A 38 11.22 -24.42 -23.35
CA ARG A 38 12.06 -23.61 -24.25
C ARG A 38 12.29 -24.29 -25.60
N GLN A 39 12.30 -25.63 -25.65
CA GLN A 39 12.60 -26.37 -26.86
C GLN A 39 11.35 -26.60 -27.71
N THR A 40 10.27 -27.01 -27.06
CA THR A 40 9.01 -27.40 -27.72
C THR A 40 8.03 -26.24 -27.88
N GLY A 41 8.19 -25.17 -27.10
CA GLY A 41 7.26 -24.04 -27.05
C GLY A 41 5.89 -24.37 -26.44
N LYS A 42 5.69 -25.60 -25.97
CA LYS A 42 4.43 -26.04 -25.36
C LYS A 42 4.32 -25.56 -23.92
N GLU A 43 3.11 -25.21 -23.51
CA GLU A 43 2.81 -24.88 -22.12
C GLU A 43 3.16 -26.08 -21.23
N VAL A 44 3.96 -25.83 -20.19
CA VAL A 44 4.34 -26.81 -19.18
C VAL A 44 3.12 -27.11 -18.32
N ASP A 45 3.02 -28.36 -17.88
CA ASP A 45 1.97 -28.77 -16.96
C ASP A 45 2.00 -27.94 -15.66
N PHE A 46 0.82 -27.51 -15.23
CA PHE A 46 0.62 -26.65 -14.09
C PHE A 46 1.06 -27.31 -12.77
N ASP A 47 0.90 -28.63 -12.65
CA ASP A 47 1.31 -29.38 -11.46
C ASP A 47 2.81 -29.70 -11.42
N ALA A 48 3.51 -29.55 -12.54
CA ALA A 48 4.96 -29.75 -12.59
C ALA A 48 5.76 -28.54 -12.07
N VAL A 49 5.09 -27.41 -11.80
CA VAL A 49 5.74 -26.16 -11.38
C VAL A 49 5.28 -25.75 -9.99
N GLU A 50 6.23 -25.47 -9.11
CA GLU A 50 5.95 -24.88 -7.81
C GLU A 50 5.92 -23.34 -7.92
N GLY A 51 4.74 -22.74 -7.71
CA GLY A 51 4.54 -21.28 -7.81
C GLY A 51 4.68 -20.52 -6.49
N THR A 52 5.18 -21.15 -5.43
CA THR A 52 5.23 -20.60 -4.05
C THR A 52 5.93 -19.24 -3.98
N PHE A 53 6.96 -19.03 -4.82
CA PHE A 53 7.79 -17.82 -4.82
C PHE A 53 7.55 -16.90 -6.03
N PHE A 54 6.43 -17.08 -6.73
CA PHE A 54 6.06 -16.26 -7.87
C PHE A 54 5.41 -14.96 -7.42
N VAL A 55 6.01 -13.85 -7.83
CA VAL A 55 5.60 -12.50 -7.45
C VAL A 55 5.34 -11.67 -8.69
N LEU A 56 4.28 -10.87 -8.66
CA LEU A 56 3.99 -9.84 -9.65
C LEU A 56 4.03 -8.46 -8.99
N GLN A 57 4.88 -7.57 -9.51
CA GLN A 57 4.94 -6.15 -9.15
C GLN A 57 4.20 -5.31 -10.19
N VAL A 58 3.51 -4.26 -9.75
CA VAL A 58 2.76 -3.34 -10.63
C VAL A 58 3.24 -1.90 -10.49
N ASP A 59 3.45 -1.24 -11.64
CA ASP A 59 3.76 0.18 -11.76
C ASP A 59 2.77 0.92 -12.66
N LEU A 60 2.59 2.22 -12.41
CA LEU A 60 1.73 3.08 -13.21
C LEU A 60 2.52 3.82 -14.29
N TRP A 61 2.04 3.72 -15.52
CA TRP A 61 2.63 4.32 -16.70
C TRP A 61 1.64 5.23 -17.41
N ASP A 62 2.17 6.16 -18.20
CA ASP A 62 1.35 7.00 -19.07
C ASP A 62 0.55 6.16 -20.09
N GLU A 63 -0.46 6.77 -20.69
CA GLU A 63 -1.34 6.15 -21.69
C GLU A 63 -0.59 5.46 -22.84
N LYS A 64 0.60 5.96 -23.20
CA LYS A 64 1.42 5.44 -24.29
C LYS A 64 2.39 4.35 -23.84
N GLY A 65 2.50 4.07 -22.53
CA GLY A 65 3.46 3.13 -21.98
C GLY A 65 4.91 3.58 -22.15
N GLN A 66 5.16 4.88 -22.25
CA GLN A 66 6.50 5.44 -22.51
C GLN A 66 7.22 5.88 -21.25
N ARG A 67 6.48 6.34 -20.23
CA ARG A 67 7.07 6.82 -18.97
C ARG A 67 6.28 6.39 -17.76
N GLU A 68 7.00 6.13 -16.67
CA GLU A 68 6.42 5.94 -15.35
C GLU A 68 5.84 7.25 -14.81
N VAL A 69 4.64 7.17 -14.25
CA VAL A 69 3.90 8.31 -13.66
C VAL A 69 3.48 7.99 -12.23
N ASN A 70 4.38 7.30 -11.53
CA ASN A 70 4.20 6.85 -10.16
C ASN A 70 4.21 7.99 -9.14
N ILE A 71 4.69 9.20 -9.46
CA ILE A 71 4.85 10.30 -8.49
C ILE A 71 3.99 11.50 -8.88
N VAL A 72 3.23 12.04 -7.92
CA VAL A 72 2.36 13.22 -8.09
C VAL A 72 2.55 14.21 -6.95
N ARG A 73 2.25 15.49 -7.20
CA ARG A 73 2.24 16.54 -6.16
C ARG A 73 0.91 16.50 -5.40
N ALA A 74 0.96 16.39 -4.08
CA ALA A 74 -0.20 16.58 -3.23
C ALA A 74 -0.50 18.09 -3.10
N SER A 75 -1.77 18.46 -3.22
CA SER A 75 -2.23 19.85 -3.12
C SER A 75 -2.39 20.34 -1.69
N THR A 76 -2.21 19.47 -0.69
CA THR A 76 -2.45 19.75 0.74
C THR A 76 -1.17 19.54 1.55
N ASN A 77 -0.90 20.43 2.52
CA ASN A 77 0.23 20.30 3.46
C ASN A 77 0.11 19.12 4.44
N THR A 78 -0.95 18.32 4.37
CA THR A 78 -1.06 17.06 5.11
C THR A 78 -0.24 15.97 4.42
N PRO A 79 0.70 15.31 5.11
CA PRO A 79 1.48 14.23 4.54
C PRO A 79 0.58 13.10 4.06
N ALA A 80 0.64 12.83 2.76
CA ALA A 80 0.02 11.65 2.18
C ALA A 80 0.75 10.42 2.73
N MET A 81 0.15 9.73 3.69
CA MET A 81 0.62 8.46 4.20
C MET A 81 0.75 7.47 3.03
N SER A 82 1.93 6.85 2.88
CA SER A 82 2.15 5.76 1.93
C SER A 82 1.54 4.49 2.49
N ILE A 83 0.28 4.19 2.14
CA ILE A 83 -0.47 3.04 2.64
C ILE A 83 -0.30 1.85 1.68
N SER A 84 0.94 1.57 1.27
CA SER A 84 1.24 0.33 0.56
C SER A 84 1.29 -0.79 1.60
N ASN A 85 0.14 -1.26 2.07
CA ASN A 85 0.08 -2.43 2.94
C ASN A 85 0.31 -3.65 2.04
N ALA A 86 1.56 -4.10 1.91
CA ALA A 86 1.82 -5.44 1.40
C ALA A 86 1.17 -6.41 2.39
N SER A 87 0.12 -7.11 1.96
CA SER A 87 -0.44 -8.22 2.74
C SER A 87 0.57 -9.35 2.71
N THR A 88 1.48 -9.42 3.68
CA THR A 88 2.31 -10.60 3.87
C THR A 88 1.41 -11.72 4.38
N THR A 89 0.94 -12.59 3.48
CA THR A 89 0.41 -13.88 3.90
C THR A 89 1.61 -14.75 4.27
N SER A 90 2.17 -14.56 5.46
CA SER A 90 3.07 -15.56 6.02
C SER A 90 2.25 -16.82 6.26
N PHE A 91 2.63 -17.91 5.62
CA PHE A 91 2.11 -19.24 5.93
C PHE A 91 3.17 -19.95 6.80
N PRO A 92 2.78 -20.51 7.96
CA PRO A 92 1.45 -20.49 8.57
C PRO A 92 1.10 -19.11 9.18
N PRO A 93 -0.21 -18.80 9.34
CA PRO A 93 -0.67 -17.54 9.92
C PRO A 93 -0.15 -17.41 11.36
N GLN A 94 0.51 -16.29 11.68
CA GLN A 94 0.96 -16.01 13.03
C GLN A 94 -0.25 -15.85 13.96
N GLN A 95 -0.26 -16.55 15.09
CA GLN A 95 -1.23 -16.31 16.16
C GLN A 95 -1.08 -14.88 16.67
N GLU A 96 -2.14 -14.09 16.57
CA GLU A 96 -2.21 -12.74 17.15
C GLU A 96 -1.94 -12.84 18.65
N ARG A 97 -0.81 -12.28 19.10
CA ARG A 97 -0.57 -12.07 20.54
C ARG A 97 -1.37 -10.85 20.98
N PRO A 98 -2.24 -10.95 22.00
CA PRO A 98 -2.86 -9.77 22.59
C PRO A 98 -1.78 -8.81 23.07
N ALA A 99 -1.83 -7.56 22.61
CA ALA A 99 -0.96 -6.51 23.10
C ALA A 99 -1.30 -6.24 24.57
N ILE A 100 -0.37 -6.55 25.48
CA ILE A 100 -0.45 -6.10 26.87
C ILE A 100 -0.17 -4.60 26.85
N VAL A 101 -1.22 -3.81 27.06
CA VAL A 101 -1.13 -2.37 27.30
C VAL A 101 -0.69 -2.21 28.75
N ASP A 102 0.59 -1.94 28.97
CA ASP A 102 1.11 -1.67 30.31
C ASP A 102 0.74 -0.23 30.69
N ASN A 103 -0.27 -0.11 31.54
CA ASN A 103 -0.86 1.16 31.97
C ASN A 103 -0.09 1.65 33.21
N MET A 104 1.08 2.26 33.01
CA MET A 104 1.86 2.84 34.11
C MET A 104 1.17 4.11 34.63
N THR A 105 0.27 3.93 35.59
CA THR A 105 -0.38 5.01 36.36
C THR A 105 0.51 5.34 37.56
N TYR A 106 1.19 6.49 37.53
CA TYR A 106 1.86 7.02 38.71
C TYR A 106 0.80 7.48 39.72
N ASN A 107 0.54 6.64 40.73
CA ASN A 107 -0.24 7.03 41.90
C ASN A 107 0.72 7.08 43.11
N ALA A 108 1.11 8.30 43.47
CA ALA A 108 1.94 8.57 44.64
C ALA A 108 1.11 8.33 45.91
N GLY A 109 1.18 7.11 46.45
CA GLY A 109 0.63 6.75 47.75
C GLY A 109 1.58 7.16 48.88
N MET A 110 1.08 8.01 49.78
CA MET A 110 1.69 8.32 51.07
C MET A 110 1.85 7.05 51.91
N SER A 111 2.99 6.89 52.57
CA SER A 111 3.14 6.08 53.77
C SER A 111 4.27 6.68 54.61
N ALA A 112 3.90 7.07 55.83
CA ALA A 112 4.78 7.61 56.84
C ALA A 112 5.60 6.48 57.48
N ASP A 113 6.88 6.73 57.76
CA ASP A 113 7.49 6.51 59.08
C ASP A 113 8.99 6.85 59.11
N ALA A 114 9.46 7.17 60.32
CA ALA A 114 10.85 7.25 60.80
C ALA A 114 11.62 8.60 60.72
N MET A 115 11.41 9.39 61.78
CA MET A 115 12.41 9.99 62.70
C MET A 115 13.87 10.15 62.23
N GLY A 116 14.42 11.37 62.32
CA GLY A 116 15.87 11.57 62.44
C GLY A 116 16.42 12.97 62.17
N TYR A 117 16.56 13.77 63.24
CA TYR A 117 17.53 14.85 63.48
C TYR A 117 17.64 16.10 62.56
N SER A 118 17.57 17.22 63.27
CA SER A 118 17.70 18.65 62.96
C SER A 118 19.06 19.15 62.48
N TYR A 119 19.09 20.20 61.64
CA TYR A 119 19.99 21.38 61.75
C TYR A 119 19.47 22.59 60.91
N HIS A 120 19.17 23.72 61.57
CA HIS A 120 19.48 25.16 61.28
C HIS A 120 19.68 25.61 59.81
N ARG A 121 19.17 26.74 59.22
CA ARG A 121 18.86 28.13 59.65
C ARG A 121 18.37 28.96 58.38
N PRO A 122 18.15 30.30 58.36
CA PRO A 122 16.91 31.05 58.64
C PRO A 122 16.28 31.90 57.48
N SER A 123 14.96 32.10 57.56
CA SER A 123 14.13 33.34 57.52
C SER A 123 14.50 34.65 56.76
N MET A 124 13.42 35.29 56.28
CA MET A 124 13.12 36.72 55.96
C MET A 124 13.20 37.12 54.48
N GLY A 125 12.27 37.88 53.90
CA GLY A 125 11.10 38.62 54.39
C GLY A 125 10.62 39.54 53.24
N TYR A 126 9.31 39.71 53.08
CA TYR A 126 8.74 40.70 52.15
C TYR A 126 8.85 42.12 52.74
N PRO A 127 8.93 43.16 51.89
CA PRO A 127 7.73 43.98 51.69
C PRO A 127 7.55 44.54 50.27
N TYR A 128 6.28 44.89 49.97
CA TYR A 128 5.80 45.65 48.82
C TYR A 128 6.32 47.10 48.81
N ALA A 129 6.61 47.65 47.62
CA ALA A 129 6.14 48.99 47.17
C ALA A 129 6.66 49.37 45.76
N GLY A 130 5.71 49.68 44.87
CA GLY A 130 5.69 50.81 43.93
C GLY A 130 6.85 51.10 42.98
N GLY A 131 6.54 51.18 41.67
CA GLY A 131 7.27 52.06 40.74
C GLY A 131 7.36 51.57 39.29
N ASN A 132 6.79 52.36 38.37
CA ASN A 132 6.93 52.32 36.92
C ASN A 132 8.27 51.78 36.39
N GLN A 133 8.25 50.94 35.36
CA GLN A 133 9.27 51.01 34.29
C GLN A 133 8.85 50.31 32.98
N MET A 134 8.77 51.16 31.95
CA MET A 134 9.26 50.99 30.57
C MET A 134 8.99 49.70 29.78
N TYR A 135 8.22 49.88 28.71
CA TYR A 135 8.29 49.12 27.45
C TYR A 135 9.75 48.90 27.01
N SER A 136 10.16 47.64 26.84
CA SER A 136 11.21 47.26 25.89
C SER A 136 10.69 46.14 24.99
N GLY A 137 10.70 46.42 23.69
CA GLY A 137 10.17 45.54 22.67
C GLY A 137 10.99 44.26 22.55
N VAL A 138 10.32 43.13 22.71
CA VAL A 138 10.85 41.84 22.29
C VAL A 138 10.94 41.86 20.76
N PRO A 139 12.09 41.57 20.13
CA PRO A 139 12.13 41.43 18.68
C PRO A 139 11.23 40.25 18.30
N ALA A 140 10.26 40.51 17.43
CA ALA A 140 9.45 39.46 16.84
C ALA A 140 10.39 38.41 16.25
N GLN A 141 10.39 37.21 16.86
CA GLN A 141 11.04 36.06 16.26
C GLN A 141 10.36 35.84 14.91
N TYR A 142 11.10 36.08 13.84
CA TYR A 142 10.72 35.62 12.51
C TYR A 142 10.56 34.11 12.61
N ALA A 143 9.31 33.65 12.70
CA ALA A 143 8.99 32.26 12.42
C ALA A 143 9.58 31.97 11.04
N PRO A 144 10.39 30.90 10.88
CA PRO A 144 10.89 30.57 9.56
C PRO A 144 9.67 30.36 8.68
N GLN A 145 9.58 31.11 7.58
CA GLN A 145 8.58 30.85 6.56
C GLN A 145 8.70 29.36 6.22
N GLN A 146 7.71 28.56 6.61
CA GLN A 146 7.65 27.16 6.23
C GLN A 146 7.65 27.15 4.71
N SER A 147 8.79 26.76 4.12
CA SER A 147 8.90 26.55 2.69
C SER A 147 7.77 25.62 2.31
N ASN A 148 6.88 26.10 1.44
CA ASN A 148 5.72 25.40 0.93
C ASN A 148 6.20 24.20 0.10
N SER A 149 6.66 23.16 0.80
CA SER A 149 7.19 21.94 0.22
C SER A 149 6.00 21.13 -0.23
N ALA A 150 5.61 21.31 -1.49
CA ALA A 150 4.62 20.46 -2.14
C ALA A 150 5.03 19.00 -1.90
N MET A 151 4.23 18.27 -1.12
CA MET A 151 4.56 16.91 -0.75
C MET A 151 4.34 16.01 -1.96
N TYR A 152 5.42 15.39 -2.46
CA TYR A 152 5.33 14.38 -3.51
C TYR A 152 4.90 13.05 -2.89
N THR A 153 4.00 12.34 -3.56
CA THR A 153 3.51 11.04 -3.09
C THR A 153 3.29 10.08 -4.26
N ARG A 154 3.17 8.79 -3.97
CA ARG A 154 2.90 7.78 -4.98
C ARG A 154 1.46 7.87 -5.49
N ASN A 155 1.27 7.83 -6.80
CA ASN A 155 -0.01 7.95 -7.48
C ASN A 155 -0.81 6.64 -7.44
N LEU A 156 -0.17 5.52 -7.78
CA LEU A 156 -0.76 4.19 -7.65
C LEU A 156 -0.54 3.67 -6.22
N ILE A 157 -1.63 3.28 -5.58
CA ILE A 157 -1.66 2.86 -4.18
C ILE A 157 -2.45 1.57 -4.01
N GLY A 158 -2.31 0.94 -2.84
CA GLY A 158 -2.90 -0.36 -2.51
C GLY A 158 -1.86 -1.47 -2.55
N SER A 159 -2.27 -2.68 -2.91
CA SER A 159 -1.44 -3.87 -3.00
C SER A 159 -0.73 -3.93 -4.36
N LEU A 160 0.43 -3.28 -4.45
CA LEU A 160 1.23 -3.18 -5.69
C LEU A 160 2.04 -4.45 -6.01
N THR A 161 2.08 -5.38 -5.07
CA THR A 161 2.76 -6.66 -5.19
C THR A 161 1.78 -7.76 -4.79
N VAL A 162 1.69 -8.81 -5.60
CA VAL A 162 0.83 -9.96 -5.34
C VAL A 162 1.57 -11.26 -5.63
N ASN A 163 1.25 -12.30 -4.86
CA ASN A 163 1.75 -13.66 -5.10
C ASN A 163 0.87 -14.36 -6.14
N ALA A 164 1.43 -15.38 -6.81
CA ALA A 164 0.64 -16.23 -7.69
C ALA A 164 -0.39 -17.03 -6.86
N ALA A 165 -1.62 -17.06 -7.36
CA ALA A 165 -2.68 -17.93 -6.88
C ALA A 165 -2.90 -19.07 -7.89
N ARG A 166 -3.08 -20.28 -7.37
CA ARG A 166 -3.51 -21.45 -8.13
C ARG A 166 -5.04 -21.37 -8.30
N LEU A 167 -5.53 -21.04 -9.50
CA LEU A 167 -6.97 -20.82 -9.76
C LEU A 167 -7.40 -21.43 -11.09
N LYS A 168 -8.69 -21.76 -11.17
CA LYS A 168 -9.44 -22.17 -12.38
C LYS A 168 -10.16 -20.98 -13.00
N ASN A 169 -10.03 -20.81 -14.31
CA ASN A 169 -10.82 -19.82 -15.05
C ASN A 169 -12.29 -20.28 -15.25
N ASN A 170 -13.03 -19.58 -16.12
CA ASN A 170 -14.43 -19.90 -16.44
C ASN A 170 -14.60 -21.18 -17.27
N GLU A 171 -13.52 -21.67 -17.88
CA GLU A 171 -13.46 -22.89 -18.70
C GLU A 171 -12.88 -24.06 -17.91
N ASP A 172 -12.79 -23.94 -16.58
CA ASP A 172 -12.17 -24.91 -15.68
C ASP A 172 -10.68 -25.19 -15.93
N LYS A 173 -10.01 -24.35 -16.74
CA LYS A 173 -8.56 -24.43 -16.94
C LYS A 173 -7.80 -23.87 -15.75
N GLU A 174 -6.96 -24.69 -15.13
CA GLU A 174 -6.05 -24.31 -14.05
C GLU A 174 -4.88 -23.48 -14.56
N GLY A 175 -4.39 -22.59 -13.70
CA GLY A 175 -3.21 -21.80 -14.00
C GLY A 175 -2.70 -21.01 -12.80
N PHE A 176 -1.55 -20.37 -13.01
CA PHE A 176 -1.01 -19.39 -12.08
C PHE A 176 -1.56 -18.01 -12.43
N TRP A 177 -2.26 -17.42 -11.47
CA TRP A 177 -2.99 -16.18 -11.64
C TRP A 177 -2.54 -15.13 -10.64
N PHE A 178 -2.39 -13.91 -11.11
CA PHE A 178 -2.21 -12.73 -10.28
C PHE A 178 -3.46 -11.87 -10.38
N VAL A 179 -4.14 -11.69 -9.24
CA VAL A 179 -5.36 -10.88 -9.17
C VAL A 179 -5.03 -9.57 -8.45
N LEU A 180 -5.31 -8.46 -9.12
CA LEU A 180 -4.93 -7.12 -8.67
C LEU A 180 -6.18 -6.34 -8.22
N GLN A 181 -6.89 -6.88 -7.23
CA GLN A 181 -8.17 -6.31 -6.76
C GLN A 181 -8.06 -5.10 -5.85
N ASP A 182 -6.87 -4.78 -5.36
CA ASP A 182 -6.62 -3.68 -4.43
C ASP A 182 -5.62 -2.68 -5.03
N LEU A 183 -5.98 -2.09 -6.18
CA LEU A 183 -5.23 -1.01 -6.81
C LEU A 183 -6.11 0.23 -6.95
N SER A 184 -5.65 1.38 -6.48
CA SER A 184 -6.33 2.67 -6.65
C SER A 184 -5.37 3.73 -7.18
N VAL A 185 -5.89 4.77 -7.83
CA VAL A 185 -5.08 5.88 -8.39
C VAL A 185 -5.51 7.21 -7.78
N ARG A 186 -4.56 8.06 -7.38
CA ARG A 186 -4.86 9.33 -6.71
C ARG A 186 -5.37 10.41 -7.64
N THR A 187 -4.88 10.43 -8.87
CA THR A 187 -5.16 11.49 -9.86
C THR A 187 -6.01 10.99 -11.01
N GLU A 188 -6.81 11.87 -11.61
CA GLU A 188 -7.52 11.56 -12.85
C GLU A 188 -6.57 11.56 -14.06
N GLY A 189 -6.92 10.81 -15.11
CA GLY A 189 -6.11 10.68 -16.31
C GLY A 189 -6.27 9.34 -17.02
N PHE A 190 -5.45 9.14 -18.06
CA PHE A 190 -5.35 7.89 -18.81
C PHE A 190 -4.01 7.23 -18.51
N PHE A 191 -4.05 5.95 -18.15
CA PHE A 191 -2.89 5.23 -17.66
C PHE A 191 -2.85 3.81 -18.19
N ARG A 192 -1.67 3.19 -18.09
CA ARG A 192 -1.46 1.75 -18.21
C ARG A 192 -0.82 1.22 -16.95
N LEU A 193 -1.11 -0.04 -16.63
CA LEU A 193 -0.38 -0.79 -15.62
C LEU A 193 0.75 -1.56 -16.28
N LYS A 194 1.96 -1.48 -15.75
CA LYS A 194 3.06 -2.38 -16.11
C LYS A 194 3.19 -3.45 -15.04
N MET A 195 3.05 -4.70 -15.45
CA MET A 195 3.06 -5.87 -14.56
C MET A 195 4.35 -6.64 -14.82
N ASN A 196 5.19 -6.76 -13.79
CA ASN A 196 6.52 -7.37 -13.85
C ASN A 196 6.54 -8.65 -13.02
N PHE A 197 6.82 -9.79 -13.67
CA PHE A 197 6.89 -11.10 -13.02
C PHE A 197 8.31 -11.43 -12.59
N ILE A 198 8.44 -11.93 -11.36
CA ILE A 198 9.68 -12.31 -10.70
C ILE A 198 9.46 -13.65 -10.00
N ASP A 199 10.43 -14.55 -10.11
CA ASP A 199 10.54 -15.75 -9.28
C ASP A 199 11.69 -15.57 -8.29
N VAL A 200 11.36 -15.43 -7.01
CA VAL A 200 12.37 -15.26 -5.94
C VAL A 200 12.84 -16.60 -5.36
N GLY A 201 12.31 -17.74 -5.82
CA GLY A 201 12.70 -19.08 -5.41
C GLY A 201 13.68 -19.76 -6.37
N ALA A 202 13.78 -19.27 -7.61
CA ALA A 202 14.49 -19.89 -8.73
C ALA A 202 15.94 -20.39 -8.45
N ARG A 203 16.66 -19.79 -7.49
CA ARG A 203 18.08 -20.11 -7.24
C ARG A 203 18.34 -21.02 -6.05
N SER A 204 17.41 -21.16 -5.11
CA SER A 204 17.68 -21.83 -3.83
C SER A 204 16.60 -22.81 -3.38
N GLY A 205 15.40 -22.80 -3.98
CA GLY A 205 14.25 -23.59 -3.50
C GLY A 205 13.74 -23.21 -2.10
N GLN A 206 14.48 -22.39 -1.36
CA GLN A 206 14.16 -21.91 -0.01
C GLN A 206 13.90 -20.39 0.04
N GLY A 207 13.74 -19.77 -1.13
CA GLY A 207 13.63 -18.32 -1.27
C GLY A 207 14.98 -17.59 -1.28
N LEU A 208 14.99 -16.41 -1.88
CA LEU A 208 16.18 -15.56 -2.00
C LEU A 208 16.47 -14.83 -0.68
N ASN A 209 17.55 -15.21 0.02
CA ASN A 209 18.00 -14.52 1.24
C ASN A 209 19.16 -13.53 1.00
N ARG A 210 19.82 -13.60 -0.17
CA ARG A 210 20.91 -12.73 -0.61
C ARG A 210 20.89 -12.59 -2.12
N GLY A 211 21.46 -11.50 -2.65
CA GLY A 211 21.59 -11.29 -4.09
C GLY A 211 20.38 -10.62 -4.73
N LYS A 212 20.08 -10.98 -5.99
CA LYS A 212 19.03 -10.35 -6.81
C LYS A 212 18.27 -11.41 -7.61
N ALA A 213 16.97 -11.20 -7.81
CA ALA A 213 16.15 -11.93 -8.77
C ALA A 213 15.81 -11.03 -9.96
N PRO A 214 15.98 -11.49 -11.22
CA PRO A 214 15.64 -10.70 -12.40
C PRO A 214 14.13 -10.66 -12.64
N VAL A 215 13.67 -9.66 -13.38
CA VAL A 215 12.34 -9.68 -14.00
C VAL A 215 12.35 -10.67 -15.14
N LEU A 216 11.50 -11.70 -15.07
CA LEU A 216 11.46 -12.82 -16.03
C LEU A 216 10.49 -12.59 -17.19
N ALA A 217 9.44 -11.82 -16.95
CA ALA A 217 8.47 -11.39 -17.96
C ALA A 217 7.81 -10.10 -17.52
N TRP A 218 7.30 -9.31 -18.45
CA TRP A 218 6.47 -8.16 -18.16
C TRP A 218 5.40 -7.96 -19.23
N VAL A 219 4.32 -7.28 -18.88
CA VAL A 219 3.23 -6.93 -19.81
C VAL A 219 2.60 -5.60 -19.42
N PHE A 220 2.12 -4.85 -20.40
CA PHE A 220 1.28 -3.68 -20.17
C PHE A 220 -0.20 -4.08 -20.22
N SER A 221 -1.01 -3.46 -19.37
CA SER A 221 -2.46 -3.45 -19.58
C SER A 221 -2.83 -2.60 -20.80
N ASP A 222 -4.07 -2.74 -21.23
CA ASP A 222 -4.72 -1.72 -22.03
C ASP A 222 -4.82 -0.40 -21.26
N THR A 223 -5.02 0.69 -22.00
CA THR A 223 -5.25 1.99 -21.40
C THR A 223 -6.57 1.99 -20.65
N PHE A 224 -6.57 2.48 -19.40
CA PHE A 224 -7.76 2.66 -18.59
C PHE A 224 -7.88 4.12 -18.11
N GLN A 225 -9.10 4.56 -17.85
CA GLN A 225 -9.38 5.93 -17.43
C GLN A 225 -9.66 6.03 -15.94
N VAL A 226 -8.96 6.93 -15.26
CA VAL A 226 -9.27 7.37 -13.91
C VAL A 226 -10.06 8.66 -13.99
N TYR A 227 -11.29 8.64 -13.50
CA TYR A 227 -12.21 9.76 -13.53
C TYR A 227 -12.17 10.56 -12.24
N SER A 228 -12.41 11.87 -12.31
CA SER A 228 -12.81 12.66 -11.14
C SER A 228 -14.10 12.15 -10.51
N ALA A 229 -14.31 12.51 -9.23
CA ALA A 229 -15.47 12.08 -8.45
C ALA A 229 -16.82 12.39 -9.14
N LYS A 230 -16.92 13.52 -9.84
CA LYS A 230 -18.16 13.96 -10.52
C LYS A 230 -18.40 13.26 -11.86
N LYS A 231 -17.34 12.84 -12.56
CA LYS A 231 -17.43 12.25 -13.90
C LYS A 231 -17.41 10.72 -13.90
N PHE A 232 -17.24 10.10 -12.73
CA PHE A 232 -17.11 8.66 -12.62
C PHE A 232 -18.44 7.97 -13.00
N PRO A 233 -18.46 7.11 -14.04
CA PRO A 233 -19.69 6.50 -14.56
C PRO A 233 -20.19 5.33 -13.69
N GLY A 234 -19.65 5.15 -12.49
CA GLY A 234 -19.95 4.03 -11.62
C GLY A 234 -19.00 2.85 -11.81
N VAL A 235 -19.10 1.93 -10.85
CA VAL A 235 -18.29 0.71 -10.82
C VAL A 235 -18.85 -0.29 -11.83
N ILE A 236 -17.98 -1.06 -12.49
CA ILE A 236 -18.42 -2.13 -13.41
C ILE A 236 -19.00 -3.28 -12.59
N GLU A 237 -20.03 -3.94 -13.13
CA GLU A 237 -20.55 -5.19 -12.58
C GLU A 237 -19.44 -6.25 -12.45
N SER A 238 -19.62 -7.20 -11.53
CA SER A 238 -18.63 -8.26 -11.36
C SER A 238 -18.65 -9.19 -12.57
N THR A 239 -17.52 -9.25 -13.29
CA THR A 239 -17.36 -10.13 -14.46
C THR A 239 -17.48 -11.61 -14.07
N PRO A 240 -17.76 -12.50 -15.04
CA PRO A 240 -17.75 -13.94 -14.79
C PRO A 240 -16.43 -14.43 -14.17
N LEU A 241 -15.29 -13.93 -14.67
CA LEU A 241 -13.97 -14.31 -14.14
C LEU A 241 -13.76 -13.83 -12.70
N SER A 242 -14.17 -12.61 -12.37
CA SER A 242 -14.10 -12.11 -11.00
C SER A 242 -15.00 -12.89 -10.05
N LYS A 243 -16.23 -13.24 -10.48
CA LYS A 243 -17.13 -14.11 -9.72
C LYS A 243 -16.49 -15.49 -9.49
N ARG A 244 -15.90 -16.08 -10.53
CA ARG A 244 -15.21 -17.38 -10.48
C ARG A 244 -14.02 -17.39 -9.55
N PHE A 245 -13.16 -16.36 -9.56
CA PHE A 245 -12.03 -16.27 -8.63
C PHE A 245 -12.47 -15.98 -7.20
N ALA A 246 -13.56 -15.21 -7.00
CA ALA A 246 -14.11 -15.01 -5.67
C ALA A 246 -14.59 -16.33 -5.04
N THR A 247 -15.23 -17.22 -5.81
CA THR A 247 -15.63 -18.55 -5.31
C THR A 247 -14.46 -19.45 -4.93
N GLN A 248 -13.24 -19.12 -5.39
CA GLN A 248 -12.01 -19.86 -5.09
C GLN A 248 -11.16 -19.19 -3.98
N GLY A 249 -11.73 -18.22 -3.26
CA GLY A 249 -11.12 -17.62 -2.08
C GLY A 249 -10.42 -16.28 -2.31
N ILE A 250 -10.39 -15.76 -3.54
CA ILE A 250 -9.86 -14.41 -3.80
C ILE A 250 -10.86 -13.37 -3.28
N LYS A 251 -10.40 -12.44 -2.44
CA LYS A 251 -11.24 -11.41 -1.81
C LYS A 251 -11.63 -10.27 -2.77
N ILE A 252 -12.39 -10.59 -3.82
CA ILE A 252 -12.95 -9.59 -4.75
C ILE A 252 -14.34 -9.17 -4.24
N PRO A 253 -14.62 -7.87 -4.07
CA PRO A 253 -15.97 -7.40 -3.77
C PRO A 253 -16.94 -7.74 -4.92
N ILE A 254 -17.88 -8.66 -4.66
CA ILE A 254 -18.88 -9.06 -5.66
C ILE A 254 -20.12 -8.18 -5.53
N ARG A 255 -20.52 -7.57 -6.66
CA ARG A 255 -21.76 -6.80 -6.79
C ARG A 255 -22.78 -7.69 -7.49
N LYS A 256 -24.00 -7.73 -6.95
CA LYS A 256 -25.17 -8.28 -7.63
C LYS A 256 -25.83 -7.14 -8.42
N ASP A 257 -26.32 -7.46 -9.60
CA ASP A 257 -27.17 -6.55 -10.39
C ASP A 257 -28.43 -6.16 -9.62
#